data_AF-A0A6L4ZRN9-F1
#
_entry.id   AF-A0A6L4ZRN9-F1
#
_cell.length_a   1.000
_cell.length_b   1.000
_cell.length_c   1.000
_cell.angle_alpha   90.00
_cell.angle_beta   90.00
_cell.angle_gamma   90.00
#
_symmetry.space_group_name_H-M   'P 1'
#
loop_
_entity.id
_entity.type
_entity.pdbx_description
1 polymer ?
#
loop_
_entity_poly.entity_id
_entity_poly.type
_entity_poly.pdbx_seq_one_letter_code
_entity_poly.pdbx_strand_id
1 'polypeptide(L)'
;MMKINNRAKTLIFSLIAVSVLGLIFLPTQQPQKAAQTTTQSSRPDYINRVSQGLAEAGLATRGLDSALKVDSMANLMQIRSGININPVARQQLTLMETAAIDGKQPLVSFDRVVDIVTDTVLEQASKLTDEDINLVITTARGFSAPGIPDKLKNQDIGIFPGYYIQVSDKEAVKQLKAATNVSAQLFIKPRIASKIKEQARTYLADFAKASPSAFGQNWDGKNNKPAKGLTPSQAILLTYSLVSGDSFADTISSLASTMQKKQDALVKRHGSYPSPSGHTPYGANGYLFSSAFALFFNEQNQLTLLNKFSGKE
;
A
#
# COMPACT_ATOMS: atom_id res chain seq x y z
N MET A 1 -27.00 20.16 -9.33
CA MET A 1 -26.31 18.88 -9.64
C MET A 1 -25.42 19.08 -10.87
N MET A 2 -24.11 19.11 -10.69
CA MET A 2 -23.15 19.29 -11.79
C MET A 2 -23.03 17.96 -12.57
N LYS A 3 -23.30 17.96 -13.89
CA LYS A 3 -23.17 16.76 -14.74
C LYS A 3 -21.70 16.36 -14.83
N ILE A 4 -21.35 15.25 -14.19
CA ILE A 4 -20.03 14.63 -14.30
C ILE A 4 -19.86 14.12 -15.74
N ASN A 5 -18.95 14.73 -16.52
CA ASN A 5 -18.58 14.30 -17.88
C ASN A 5 -18.05 12.85 -17.85
N ASN A 6 -18.24 12.08 -18.92
CA ASN A 6 -17.68 10.73 -19.11
C ASN A 6 -16.19 10.64 -18.76
N ARG A 7 -15.37 11.67 -19.03
CA ARG A 7 -13.96 11.69 -18.58
C ARG A 7 -13.81 11.64 -17.06
N ALA A 8 -14.65 12.36 -16.33
CA ALA A 8 -14.66 12.36 -14.87
C ALA A 8 -15.26 11.06 -14.31
N LYS A 9 -16.25 10.46 -14.99
CA LYS A 9 -16.77 9.11 -14.62
C LYS A 9 -15.69 8.04 -14.76
N THR A 10 -14.92 8.03 -15.85
CA THR A 10 -13.84 7.05 -16.03
C THR A 10 -12.64 7.32 -15.11
N LEU A 11 -12.39 8.58 -14.77
CA LEU A 11 -11.42 8.94 -13.72
C LEU A 11 -11.87 8.38 -12.37
N ILE A 12 -13.12 8.64 -11.97
CA ILE A 12 -13.73 8.10 -10.73
C ILE A 12 -13.69 6.56 -10.74
N PHE A 13 -13.99 5.92 -11.86
CA PHE A 13 -13.88 4.45 -12.02
C PHE A 13 -12.49 3.91 -11.72
N SER A 14 -11.49 4.49 -12.38
CA SER A 14 -10.10 4.04 -12.26
C SER A 14 -9.57 4.32 -10.85
N LEU A 15 -9.94 5.47 -10.30
CA LEU A 15 -9.61 5.89 -8.96
C LEU A 15 -10.25 4.96 -7.92
N ILE A 16 -11.52 4.58 -8.06
CA ILE A 16 -12.18 3.62 -7.16
C ILE A 16 -11.49 2.26 -7.27
N ALA A 17 -11.29 1.72 -8.47
CA ALA A 17 -10.68 0.40 -8.65
C ALA A 17 -9.25 0.29 -8.06
N VAL A 18 -8.43 1.35 -8.18
CA VAL A 18 -7.09 1.37 -7.56
C VAL A 18 -7.17 1.59 -6.05
N SER A 19 -8.05 2.47 -5.59
CA SER A 19 -8.12 2.82 -4.16
C SER A 19 -8.66 1.66 -3.36
N VAL A 20 -9.78 1.08 -3.80
CA VAL A 20 -10.50 -0.04 -3.19
C VAL A 20 -9.57 -1.22 -2.88
N LEU A 21 -8.76 -1.66 -3.84
CA LEU A 21 -7.83 -2.78 -3.63
C LEU A 21 -6.55 -2.40 -2.86
N GLY A 22 -6.58 -1.26 -2.17
CA GLY A 22 -5.58 -0.82 -1.21
C GLY A 22 -4.47 0.06 -1.75
N LEU A 23 -4.45 0.35 -3.05
CA LEU A 23 -3.28 1.00 -3.65
C LEU A 23 -3.26 2.52 -3.49
N ILE A 24 -4.39 3.15 -3.16
CA ILE A 24 -4.49 4.62 -3.05
C ILE A 24 -5.66 5.04 -2.13
N PHE A 25 -5.64 4.68 -0.86
CA PHE A 25 -6.35 5.49 0.12
C PHE A 25 -5.37 6.49 0.75
N LEU A 26 -5.84 7.70 1.03
CA LEU A 26 -5.49 8.39 2.25
C LEU A 26 -6.81 8.46 3.02
N PRO A 27 -6.83 8.27 4.36
CA PRO A 27 -7.99 8.70 5.11
C PRO A 27 -8.31 10.14 4.72
N THR A 28 -9.60 10.49 4.76
CA THR A 28 -10.05 11.87 4.65
C THR A 28 -9.08 12.77 5.42
N GLN A 29 -8.62 13.88 4.84
CA GLN A 29 -7.60 14.72 5.48
C GLN A 29 -8.07 15.30 6.84
N GLN A 30 -9.32 15.09 7.24
CA GLN A 30 -9.85 15.58 8.50
C GLN A 30 -9.18 14.91 9.72
N PRO A 31 -9.11 13.57 9.87
CA PRO A 31 -8.29 12.91 10.89
C PRO A 31 -6.79 13.24 10.83
N GLN A 32 -6.20 13.29 9.63
CA GLN A 32 -4.76 13.52 9.50
C GLN A 32 -4.37 14.97 9.83
N LYS A 33 -5.17 15.99 9.48
CA LYS A 33 -4.93 17.36 9.95
C LYS A 33 -5.06 17.50 11.47
N ALA A 34 -5.83 16.65 12.14
CA ALA A 34 -5.93 16.63 13.61
C ALA A 34 -4.66 16.05 14.27
N ALA A 35 -4.05 15.02 13.66
CA ALA A 35 -2.80 14.42 14.13
C ALA A 35 -1.55 15.20 13.67
N GLN A 36 -1.61 15.90 12.53
CA GLN A 36 -0.51 16.70 11.98
C GLN A 36 -0.29 18.03 12.71
N THR A 37 -1.24 18.51 13.50
CA THR A 37 -1.10 19.76 14.28
C THR A 37 -0.09 19.71 15.42
N THR A 38 0.63 18.60 15.65
CA THR A 38 1.65 18.49 16.72
C THR A 38 3.07 18.21 16.26
N THR A 39 3.34 17.92 14.98
CA THR A 39 4.71 17.93 14.43
C THR A 39 4.63 17.98 12.90
N GLN A 40 4.85 19.14 12.29
CA GLN A 40 5.37 19.17 10.92
C GLN A 40 6.80 18.61 10.99
N SER A 41 6.95 17.28 10.95
CA SER A 41 8.28 16.68 10.86
C SER A 41 8.90 17.19 9.57
N SER A 42 10.12 17.71 9.63
CA SER A 42 10.80 18.19 8.45
C SER A 42 10.95 17.03 7.44
N ARG A 43 11.07 17.35 6.15
CA ARG A 43 11.31 16.32 5.13
C ARG A 43 12.55 15.44 5.46
N PRO A 44 13.65 15.99 5.97
CA PRO A 44 14.76 15.20 6.52
C PRO A 44 14.35 14.22 7.62
N ASP A 45 13.56 14.65 8.62
CA ASP A 45 13.14 13.79 9.73
C ASP A 45 12.29 12.61 9.24
N TYR A 46 11.38 12.88 8.29
CA TYR A 46 10.61 11.82 7.66
C TYR A 46 11.51 10.79 6.95
N ILE A 47 12.47 11.26 6.15
CA ILE A 47 13.41 10.37 5.44
C ILE A 47 14.26 9.55 6.42
N ASN A 48 14.70 10.15 7.53
CA ASN A 48 15.43 9.43 8.57
C ASN A 48 14.58 8.31 9.18
N ARG A 49 13.30 8.56 9.47
CA ARG A 49 12.41 7.53 10.00
C ARG A 49 12.14 6.41 8.98
N VAL A 50 11.97 6.74 7.71
CA VAL A 50 11.88 5.74 6.63
C VAL A 50 13.17 4.90 6.58
N SER A 51 14.34 5.51 6.77
CA SER A 51 15.62 4.80 6.81
C SER A 51 15.65 3.76 7.93
N GLN A 52 15.20 4.15 9.12
CA GLN A 52 15.09 3.25 10.27
C GLN A 52 14.12 2.09 10.00
N GLY A 53 12.93 2.36 9.45
CA GLY A 53 11.98 1.30 9.10
C GLY A 53 12.50 0.34 8.03
N LEU A 54 13.25 0.84 7.03
CA LEU A 54 13.91 -0.01 6.03
C LEU A 54 15.06 -0.85 6.62
N ALA A 55 15.72 -0.36 7.67
CA ALA A 55 16.72 -1.12 8.40
C ALA A 55 16.08 -2.25 9.23
N GLU A 56 14.95 -1.98 9.90
CA GLU A 56 14.14 -3.02 10.57
C GLU A 56 13.66 -4.10 9.60
N ALA A 57 13.40 -3.72 8.33
CA ALA A 57 13.02 -4.67 7.27
C ALA A 57 14.20 -5.53 6.78
N GLY A 58 15.43 -5.30 7.25
CA GLY A 58 16.64 -5.96 6.77
C GLY A 58 17.10 -5.49 5.37
N LEU A 59 16.44 -4.48 4.78
CA LEU A 59 16.71 -4.04 3.41
C LEU A 59 17.79 -2.96 3.30
N ALA A 60 18.10 -2.26 4.40
CA ALA A 60 19.22 -1.31 4.46
C ALA A 60 20.56 -1.94 4.88
N THR A 61 20.55 -3.19 5.37
CA THR A 61 21.73 -3.86 5.92
C THR A 61 22.54 -4.54 4.81
N ARG A 62 23.73 -3.99 4.51
CA ARG A 62 24.66 -4.61 3.54
C ARG A 62 25.18 -5.95 4.08
N GLY A 63 25.28 -6.93 3.19
CA GLY A 63 25.84 -8.25 3.51
C GLY A 63 24.96 -9.12 4.40
N LEU A 64 23.72 -8.69 4.69
CA LEU A 64 22.76 -9.55 5.38
C LEU A 64 22.41 -10.74 4.49
N ASP A 65 22.44 -11.93 5.08
CA ASP A 65 22.00 -13.16 4.43
C ASP A 65 20.58 -13.03 3.88
N SER A 66 20.31 -13.67 2.74
CA SER A 66 19.02 -13.56 2.05
C SER A 66 17.87 -14.11 2.90
N ALA A 67 18.10 -15.19 3.66
CA ALA A 67 17.06 -15.75 4.53
C ALA A 67 16.74 -14.78 5.67
N LEU A 68 17.77 -14.28 6.36
CA LEU A 68 17.61 -13.29 7.44
C LEU A 68 16.92 -12.00 6.95
N LYS A 69 17.23 -11.54 5.74
CA LYS A 69 16.58 -10.38 5.13
C LYS A 69 15.08 -10.64 4.90
N VAL A 70 14.74 -11.77 4.27
CA VAL A 70 13.35 -12.13 3.98
C VAL A 70 12.55 -12.33 5.27
N ASP A 71 13.13 -12.97 6.29
CA ASP A 71 12.49 -13.14 7.58
C ASP A 71 12.27 -11.83 8.33
N SER A 72 13.27 -10.93 8.32
CA SER A 72 13.13 -9.59 8.92
C SER A 72 12.01 -8.81 8.25
N MET A 73 11.97 -8.83 6.91
CA MET A 73 10.91 -8.20 6.13
C MET A 73 9.53 -8.80 6.44
N ALA A 74 9.42 -10.13 6.46
CA ALA A 74 8.17 -10.83 6.72
C ALA A 74 7.63 -10.56 8.13
N ASN A 75 8.50 -10.59 9.14
CA ASN A 75 8.16 -10.30 10.53
C ASN A 75 7.70 -8.85 10.68
N LEU A 76 8.38 -7.91 10.01
CA LEU A 76 8.00 -6.50 10.02
C LEU A 76 6.62 -6.29 9.39
N MET A 77 6.33 -6.92 8.23
CA MET A 77 5.00 -6.86 7.61
C MET A 77 3.92 -7.46 8.50
N GLN A 78 4.21 -8.56 9.20
CA GLN A 78 3.29 -9.19 10.14
C GLN A 78 2.95 -8.26 11.32
N ILE A 79 3.95 -7.64 11.95
CA ILE A 79 3.75 -6.69 13.05
C ILE A 79 2.91 -5.49 12.60
N ARG A 80 3.17 -4.99 11.39
CA ARG A 80 2.59 -3.74 10.88
C ARG A 80 1.20 -3.91 10.29
N SER A 81 0.88 -5.09 9.74
CA SER A 81 -0.37 -5.32 9.00
C SER A 81 -1.13 -6.58 9.36
N GLY A 82 -0.57 -7.43 10.23
CA GLY A 82 -1.12 -8.74 10.58
C GLY A 82 -0.92 -9.80 9.50
N ILE A 83 -0.21 -9.49 8.40
CA ILE A 83 -0.03 -10.43 7.30
C ILE A 83 1.02 -11.49 7.60
N ASN A 84 0.66 -12.74 7.37
CA ASN A 84 1.61 -13.84 7.38
C ASN A 84 2.05 -14.10 5.93
N ILE A 85 3.34 -13.90 5.64
CA ILE A 85 3.90 -14.41 4.39
C ILE A 85 3.98 -15.93 4.52
N ASN A 86 3.31 -16.64 3.60
CA ASN A 86 3.29 -18.11 3.55
C ASN A 86 4.73 -18.67 3.55
N PRO A 87 5.05 -19.72 4.33
CA PRO A 87 6.41 -20.28 4.39
C PRO A 87 7.01 -20.68 3.04
N VAL A 88 6.19 -21.20 2.13
CA VAL A 88 6.62 -21.55 0.76
C VAL A 88 6.97 -20.28 -0.02
N ALA A 89 6.14 -19.23 0.11
CA ALA A 89 6.43 -17.93 -0.51
C ALA A 89 7.71 -17.30 0.07
N ARG A 90 7.95 -17.42 1.38
CA ARG A 90 9.21 -16.98 2.00
C ARG A 90 10.41 -17.73 1.42
N GLN A 91 10.36 -19.05 1.37
CA GLN A 91 11.44 -19.87 0.82
C GLN A 91 11.73 -19.52 -0.65
N GLN A 92 10.68 -19.37 -1.47
CA GLN A 92 10.82 -18.97 -2.86
C GLN A 92 11.42 -17.57 -2.99
N LEU A 93 10.97 -16.61 -2.18
CA LEU A 93 11.53 -15.27 -2.17
C LEU A 93 13.01 -15.26 -1.77
N THR A 94 13.41 -16.05 -0.77
CA THR A 94 14.81 -16.21 -0.38
C THR A 94 15.66 -16.71 -1.53
N LEU A 95 15.21 -17.77 -2.23
CA LEU A 95 15.94 -18.31 -3.40
C LEU A 95 16.08 -17.26 -4.52
N MET A 96 15.00 -16.53 -4.81
CA MET A 96 15.01 -15.47 -5.82
C MET A 96 15.91 -14.30 -5.42
N GLU A 97 15.90 -13.89 -4.15
CA GLU A 97 16.78 -12.84 -3.64
C GLU A 97 18.26 -13.24 -3.74
N THR A 98 18.61 -14.48 -3.35
CA THR A 98 19.97 -15.00 -3.49
C THR A 98 20.39 -15.04 -4.96
N ALA A 99 19.55 -15.55 -5.85
CA ALA A 99 19.85 -15.60 -7.27
C ALA A 99 20.04 -14.20 -7.88
N ALA A 100 19.25 -13.21 -7.44
CA ALA A 100 19.37 -11.83 -7.88
C ALA A 100 20.67 -11.17 -7.38
N ILE A 101 21.04 -11.38 -6.10
CA ILE A 101 22.28 -10.86 -5.51
C ILE A 101 23.51 -11.47 -6.20
N ASP A 102 23.47 -12.77 -6.49
CA ASP A 102 24.53 -13.50 -7.20
C ASP A 102 24.62 -13.16 -8.70
N GLY A 103 23.69 -12.36 -9.22
CA GLY A 103 23.61 -12.03 -10.65
C GLY A 103 23.15 -13.20 -11.54
N LYS A 104 22.62 -14.28 -10.95
CA LYS A 104 22.06 -15.44 -11.65
C LYS A 104 20.63 -15.21 -12.17
N GLN A 105 19.95 -14.19 -11.65
CA GLN A 105 18.62 -13.76 -12.09
C GLN A 105 18.62 -12.25 -12.35
N PRO A 106 17.99 -11.77 -13.44
CA PRO A 106 17.83 -10.34 -13.66
C PRO A 106 16.98 -9.70 -12.55
N LEU A 107 17.30 -8.44 -12.24
CA LEU A 107 16.48 -7.62 -11.37
C LEU A 107 15.12 -7.33 -12.01
N VAL A 108 14.09 -7.16 -11.18
CA VAL A 108 12.74 -6.84 -11.64
C VAL A 108 12.69 -5.38 -12.06
N SER A 109 12.41 -5.10 -13.34
CA SER A 109 12.33 -3.71 -13.81
C SER A 109 11.16 -2.97 -13.14
N PHE A 110 11.31 -1.66 -12.96
CA PHE A 110 10.27 -0.83 -12.36
C PHE A 110 8.94 -0.93 -13.12
N ASP A 111 8.99 -0.87 -14.45
CA ASP A 111 7.79 -0.96 -15.29
C ASP A 111 7.15 -2.37 -15.18
N ARG A 112 7.96 -3.44 -15.06
CA ARG A 112 7.43 -4.79 -14.80
C ARG A 112 6.75 -4.91 -13.43
N VAL A 113 7.26 -4.26 -12.37
CA VAL A 113 6.54 -4.23 -11.08
C VAL A 113 5.18 -3.55 -11.23
N VAL A 114 5.13 -2.39 -11.90
CA VAL A 114 3.86 -1.69 -12.15
C VAL A 114 2.87 -2.58 -12.91
N ASP A 115 3.32 -3.26 -13.95
CA ASP A 115 2.47 -4.13 -14.75
C ASP A 115 1.95 -5.32 -13.92
N ILE A 116 2.82 -5.99 -13.16
CA ILE A 116 2.45 -7.12 -12.30
C ILE A 116 1.43 -6.71 -11.24
N VAL A 117 1.65 -5.57 -10.57
CA VAL A 117 0.71 -5.06 -9.57
C VAL A 117 -0.61 -4.70 -10.25
N THR A 118 -0.58 -4.00 -11.39
CA THR A 118 -1.79 -3.65 -12.16
C THR A 118 -2.60 -4.87 -12.56
N ASP A 119 -1.94 -5.89 -13.10
CA ASP A 119 -2.61 -7.11 -13.56
C ASP A 119 -3.17 -7.89 -12.39
N THR A 120 -2.45 -7.93 -11.27
CA THR A 120 -2.96 -8.58 -10.05
C THR A 120 -4.17 -7.85 -9.49
N VAL A 121 -4.20 -6.51 -9.51
CA VAL A 121 -5.39 -5.72 -9.11
C VAL A 121 -6.59 -6.07 -9.98
N LEU A 122 -6.41 -6.06 -11.30
CA LEU A 122 -7.49 -6.33 -12.25
C LEU A 122 -7.99 -7.76 -12.14
N GLU A 123 -7.08 -8.70 -11.95
CA GLU A 123 -7.41 -10.10 -11.70
C GLU A 123 -8.24 -10.25 -10.43
N GLN A 124 -7.86 -9.60 -9.32
CA GLN A 124 -8.67 -9.62 -8.09
C GLN A 124 -10.01 -8.90 -8.28
N ALA A 125 -10.02 -7.76 -8.97
CA ALA A 125 -11.24 -7.02 -9.28
C ALA A 125 -12.25 -7.88 -10.04
N SER A 126 -11.79 -8.74 -10.96
CA SER A 126 -12.65 -9.67 -11.72
C SER A 126 -13.33 -10.73 -10.85
N LYS A 127 -12.79 -11.00 -9.66
CA LYS A 127 -13.23 -12.06 -8.74
C LYS A 127 -14.00 -11.53 -7.54
N LEU A 128 -14.21 -10.21 -7.44
CA LEU A 128 -14.90 -9.62 -6.30
C LEU A 128 -16.35 -10.10 -6.21
N THR A 129 -16.70 -10.63 -5.04
CA THR A 129 -18.09 -10.89 -4.64
C THR A 129 -18.76 -9.61 -4.13
N ASP A 130 -20.09 -9.65 -3.93
CA ASP A 130 -20.80 -8.52 -3.31
C ASP A 130 -20.34 -8.31 -1.86
N GLU A 131 -19.99 -9.40 -1.16
CA GLU A 131 -19.37 -9.38 0.16
C GLU A 131 -18.02 -8.67 0.14
N ASP A 132 -17.15 -8.99 -0.83
CA ASP A 132 -15.85 -8.32 -0.99
C ASP A 132 -16.01 -6.83 -1.29
N ILE A 133 -16.96 -6.47 -2.15
CA ILE A 133 -17.25 -5.07 -2.47
C ILE A 133 -17.66 -4.30 -1.21
N ASN A 134 -18.52 -4.88 -0.38
CA ASN A 134 -18.94 -4.28 0.88
C ASN A 134 -17.79 -4.17 1.89
N LEU A 135 -16.95 -5.21 1.99
CA LEU A 135 -15.76 -5.20 2.84
C LEU A 135 -14.83 -4.07 2.42
N VAL A 136 -14.60 -3.91 1.12
CA VAL A 136 -13.74 -2.85 0.64
C VAL A 136 -14.30 -1.49 0.95
N ILE A 137 -15.57 -1.23 0.64
CA ILE A 137 -16.21 0.06 0.91
C ILE A 137 -16.13 0.41 2.39
N THR A 138 -16.34 -0.58 3.26
CA THR A 138 -16.21 -0.42 4.69
C THR A 138 -14.78 -0.02 5.07
N THR A 139 -13.79 -0.71 4.51
CA THR A 139 -12.36 -0.47 4.82
C THR A 139 -11.86 0.85 4.23
N ALA A 140 -12.40 1.26 3.08
CA ALA A 140 -12.10 2.51 2.40
C ALA A 140 -12.49 3.76 3.20
N ARG A 141 -13.45 3.62 4.13
CA ARG A 141 -13.82 4.67 5.10
C ARG A 141 -12.78 4.85 6.22
N GLY A 142 -11.83 3.94 6.30
CA GLY A 142 -10.82 3.88 7.35
C GLY A 142 -11.17 2.87 8.44
N PHE A 143 -10.56 3.07 9.60
CA PHE A 143 -10.62 2.14 10.72
C PHE A 143 -12.06 2.01 11.25
N SER A 144 -12.51 0.76 11.37
CA SER A 144 -13.84 0.38 11.81
C SER A 144 -13.76 -0.49 13.07
N ALA A 145 -14.38 -0.03 14.16
CA ALA A 145 -14.51 -0.74 15.42
C ALA A 145 -15.72 -0.22 16.22
N PRO A 146 -16.23 -0.99 17.19
CA PRO A 146 -17.20 -0.48 18.16
C PRO A 146 -16.66 0.77 18.86
N GLY A 147 -17.50 1.79 19.04
CA GLY A 147 -17.12 3.05 19.68
C GLY A 147 -16.56 4.13 18.75
N ILE A 148 -16.49 3.89 17.43
CA ILE A 148 -16.23 4.96 16.45
C ILE A 148 -17.39 5.99 16.52
N PRO A 149 -17.10 7.30 16.61
CA PRO A 149 -18.12 8.35 16.53
C PRO A 149 -18.90 8.32 15.22
N ASP A 150 -20.21 8.59 15.26
CA ASP A 150 -21.07 8.53 14.06
C ASP A 150 -20.62 9.49 12.94
N LYS A 151 -20.03 10.63 13.31
CA LYS A 151 -19.42 11.60 12.38
C LYS A 151 -18.22 11.04 11.59
N LEU A 152 -17.61 9.96 12.07
CA LEU A 152 -16.53 9.25 11.39
C LEU A 152 -17.02 7.99 10.65
N LYS A 153 -18.12 7.37 11.11
CA LYS A 153 -18.73 6.20 10.46
C LYS A 153 -19.27 6.50 9.06
N ASN A 154 -19.88 7.68 8.89
CA ASN A 154 -20.61 8.05 7.68
C ASN A 154 -19.79 8.96 6.74
N GLN A 155 -18.45 8.88 6.80
CA GLN A 155 -17.64 9.66 5.89
C GLN A 155 -17.66 9.04 4.49
N ASP A 156 -17.74 9.90 3.48
CA ASP A 156 -17.55 9.49 2.10
C ASP A 156 -16.14 8.90 1.92
N ILE A 157 -16.04 7.99 0.96
CA ILE A 157 -14.75 7.40 0.60
C ILE A 157 -13.87 8.49 0.00
N GLY A 158 -12.76 8.78 0.66
CA GLY A 158 -11.74 9.71 0.17
C GLY A 158 -10.78 8.99 -0.77
N ILE A 159 -10.74 9.39 -2.04
CA ILE A 159 -9.85 8.77 -3.02
C ILE A 159 -8.72 9.76 -3.36
N PHE A 160 -7.46 9.33 -3.27
CA PHE A 160 -6.26 9.96 -3.87
C PHE A 160 -5.58 11.16 -3.15
N PRO A 161 -4.23 11.20 -3.11
CA PRO A 161 -3.48 12.39 -2.71
C PRO A 161 -3.49 13.46 -3.84
N GLY A 162 -4.19 14.58 -3.61
CA GLY A 162 -4.19 15.74 -4.50
C GLY A 162 -5.55 16.11 -5.09
N TYR A 163 -6.50 15.16 -5.09
CA TYR A 163 -7.91 15.41 -5.40
C TYR A 163 -8.77 14.61 -4.44
N TYR A 164 -9.25 15.25 -3.37
CA TYR A 164 -10.22 14.61 -2.49
C TYR A 164 -11.56 14.50 -3.23
N ILE A 165 -11.84 13.32 -3.80
CA ILE A 165 -13.15 13.03 -4.37
C ILE A 165 -13.93 12.23 -3.35
N GLN A 166 -15.02 12.82 -2.86
CA GLN A 166 -16.02 12.11 -2.08
C GLN A 166 -16.83 11.23 -3.01
N VAL A 167 -16.81 9.93 -2.76
CA VAL A 167 -17.64 8.96 -3.48
C VAL A 167 -18.62 8.32 -2.50
N SER A 168 -19.91 8.46 -2.81
CA SER A 168 -20.98 7.76 -2.09
C SER A 168 -20.87 6.24 -2.30
N ASP A 169 -21.29 5.45 -1.32
CA ASP A 169 -21.33 3.98 -1.42
C ASP A 169 -21.97 3.47 -2.70
N LYS A 170 -23.12 4.02 -3.07
CA LYS A 170 -23.85 3.60 -4.27
C LYS A 170 -22.99 3.71 -5.53
N GLU A 171 -22.22 4.79 -5.63
CA GLU A 171 -21.30 4.99 -6.75
C GLU A 171 -20.08 4.08 -6.63
N ALA A 172 -19.51 3.91 -5.42
CA ALA A 172 -18.41 2.97 -5.19
C ALA A 172 -18.78 1.54 -5.57
N VAL A 173 -19.92 1.02 -5.07
CA VAL A 173 -20.46 -0.31 -5.42
C VAL A 173 -20.61 -0.44 -6.93
N LYS A 174 -21.26 0.53 -7.57
CA LYS A 174 -21.49 0.49 -9.02
C LYS A 174 -20.19 0.37 -9.81
N GLN A 175 -19.17 1.12 -9.41
CA GLN A 175 -17.89 1.21 -10.10
C GLN A 175 -17.08 -0.09 -9.88
N LEU A 176 -17.16 -0.67 -8.67
CA LEU A 176 -16.58 -1.97 -8.39
C LEU A 176 -17.27 -3.12 -9.10
N LYS A 177 -18.60 -3.14 -9.13
CA LYS A 177 -19.36 -4.11 -9.91
C LYS A 177 -19.03 -4.04 -11.40
N ALA A 178 -18.80 -2.85 -11.93
CA ALA A 178 -18.38 -2.73 -13.32
C ALA A 178 -16.89 -3.06 -13.52
N ALA A 179 -16.05 -2.96 -12.49
CA ALA A 179 -14.65 -3.41 -12.54
C ALA A 179 -14.52 -4.94 -12.54
N THR A 180 -15.57 -5.70 -12.20
CA THR A 180 -15.58 -7.16 -12.36
C THR A 180 -15.65 -7.60 -13.82
N ASN A 181 -16.10 -6.72 -14.72
CA ASN A 181 -16.21 -7.00 -16.15
C ASN A 181 -14.86 -6.82 -16.86
N VAL A 182 -14.31 -7.93 -17.38
CA VAL A 182 -13.00 -7.95 -18.09
C VAL A 182 -12.94 -6.98 -19.27
N SER A 183 -14.02 -6.81 -20.05
CA SER A 183 -14.04 -5.84 -21.15
C SER A 183 -13.96 -4.41 -20.64
N ALA A 184 -14.58 -4.09 -19.51
CA ALA A 184 -14.44 -2.78 -18.88
C ALA A 184 -13.00 -2.55 -18.34
N GLN A 185 -12.34 -3.60 -17.87
CA GLN A 185 -10.97 -3.55 -17.37
C GLN A 185 -9.96 -3.11 -18.45
N LEU A 186 -10.15 -3.48 -19.72
CA LEU A 186 -9.29 -3.04 -20.82
C LEU A 186 -9.23 -1.50 -20.94
N PHE A 187 -10.33 -0.81 -20.67
CA PHE A 187 -10.41 0.65 -20.76
C PHE A 187 -9.78 1.38 -19.56
N ILE A 188 -9.64 0.69 -18.42
CA ILE A 188 -9.17 1.30 -17.17
C ILE A 188 -7.74 0.88 -16.82
N LYS A 189 -7.25 -0.25 -17.34
CA LYS A 189 -5.89 -0.75 -17.12
C LYS A 189 -4.80 0.32 -17.30
N PRO A 190 -4.78 1.13 -18.39
CA PRO A 190 -3.75 2.17 -18.53
C PRO A 190 -3.80 3.25 -17.45
N ARG A 191 -4.99 3.57 -16.94
CA ARG A 191 -5.17 4.55 -15.86
C ARG A 191 -4.74 3.97 -14.51
N ILE A 192 -5.09 2.70 -14.24
CA ILE A 192 -4.63 1.98 -13.06
C ILE A 192 -3.10 1.91 -13.03
N ALA A 193 -2.48 1.47 -14.14
CA ALA A 193 -1.03 1.41 -14.28
C ALA A 193 -0.37 2.77 -14.06
N SER A 194 -0.92 3.84 -14.66
CA SER A 194 -0.42 5.20 -14.46
C SER A 194 -0.44 5.63 -12.99
N LYS A 195 -1.50 5.29 -12.26
CA LYS A 195 -1.67 5.64 -10.85
C LYS A 195 -0.79 4.82 -9.91
N ILE A 196 -0.65 3.53 -10.16
CA ILE A 196 0.33 2.68 -9.46
C ILE A 196 1.73 3.21 -9.71
N LYS A 197 2.07 3.56 -10.96
CA LYS A 197 3.38 4.11 -11.34
C LYS A 197 3.69 5.41 -10.61
N GLU A 198 2.72 6.32 -10.51
CA GLU A 198 2.85 7.59 -9.78
C GLU A 198 3.17 7.34 -8.30
N GLN A 199 2.38 6.50 -7.63
CA GLN A 199 2.58 6.22 -6.21
C GLN A 199 3.87 5.42 -5.95
N ALA A 200 4.19 4.46 -6.80
CA ALA A 200 5.39 3.65 -6.70
C ALA A 200 6.67 4.50 -6.83
N ARG A 201 6.65 5.51 -7.71
CA ARG A 201 7.75 6.50 -7.80
C ARG A 201 7.93 7.28 -6.51
N THR A 202 6.84 7.68 -5.85
CA THR A 202 6.91 8.40 -4.58
C THR A 202 7.58 7.55 -3.51
N TYR A 203 7.10 6.30 -3.31
CA TYR A 203 7.72 5.38 -2.34
C TYR A 203 9.18 5.09 -2.68
N LEU A 204 9.50 4.77 -3.93
CA LEU A 204 10.87 4.48 -4.32
C LEU A 204 11.79 5.69 -4.18
N ALA A 205 11.31 6.91 -4.45
CA ALA A 205 12.11 8.12 -4.24
C ALA A 205 12.38 8.37 -2.75
N ASP A 206 11.43 8.04 -1.87
CA ASP A 206 11.63 8.06 -0.43
C ASP A 206 12.64 6.99 0.00
N PHE A 207 12.50 5.76 -0.50
CA PHE A 207 13.40 4.65 -0.20
C PHE A 207 14.82 4.88 -0.71
N ALA A 208 14.98 5.46 -1.91
CA ALA A 208 16.28 5.80 -2.47
C ALA A 208 16.99 6.89 -1.66
N LYS A 209 16.25 7.86 -1.10
CA LYS A 209 16.82 8.87 -0.20
C LYS A 209 17.14 8.29 1.18
N ALA A 210 16.28 7.42 1.69
CA ALA A 210 16.40 6.80 3.01
C ALA A 210 17.48 5.71 3.08
N SER A 211 17.65 4.95 2.00
CA SER A 211 18.67 3.90 1.87
C SER A 211 19.31 3.94 0.47
N PRO A 212 20.22 4.91 0.21
CA PRO A 212 20.86 5.06 -1.09
C PRO A 212 21.63 3.81 -1.52
N SER A 213 22.19 3.07 -0.57
CA SER A 213 22.94 1.84 -0.84
C SER A 213 22.06 0.69 -1.33
N ALA A 214 20.78 0.63 -0.95
CA ALA A 214 19.88 -0.44 -1.37
C ALA A 214 19.02 -0.03 -2.56
N PHE A 215 18.46 1.19 -2.54
CA PHE A 215 17.48 1.66 -3.54
C PHE A 215 17.99 2.77 -4.47
N GLY A 216 19.05 3.48 -4.05
CA GLY A 216 19.60 4.62 -4.80
C GLY A 216 20.71 4.26 -5.79
N GLN A 217 21.25 3.04 -5.74
CA GLN A 217 22.29 2.63 -6.66
C GLN A 217 21.76 2.62 -8.09
N ASN A 218 22.33 3.48 -8.94
CA ASN A 218 21.90 3.66 -10.34
C ASN A 218 20.47 4.23 -10.44
N TRP A 219 20.13 5.20 -9.59
CA TRP A 219 18.90 5.96 -9.74
C TRP A 219 18.89 6.78 -11.03
N ASP A 220 17.86 6.61 -11.86
CA ASP A 220 17.61 7.46 -13.02
C ASP A 220 16.95 8.77 -12.54
N GLY A 221 17.77 9.80 -12.30
CA GLY A 221 17.30 11.10 -11.84
C GLY A 221 16.36 11.81 -12.83
N LYS A 222 16.42 11.48 -14.13
CA LYS A 222 15.55 12.07 -15.15
C LYS A 222 14.15 11.49 -15.11
N ASN A 223 14.04 10.17 -14.93
CA ASN A 223 12.75 9.47 -14.92
C ASN A 223 12.25 9.11 -13.50
N ASN A 224 13.00 9.49 -12.48
CA ASN A 224 12.76 9.27 -11.06
C ASN A 224 12.42 7.80 -10.74
N LYS A 225 13.28 6.87 -11.18
CA LYS A 225 13.09 5.42 -11.03
C LYS A 225 14.44 4.67 -10.90
N PRO A 226 14.49 3.45 -10.35
CA PRO A 226 15.72 2.64 -10.34
C PRO A 226 16.08 2.20 -11.77
N ALA A 227 17.27 2.55 -12.27
CA ALA A 227 17.66 2.26 -13.65
C ALA A 227 17.94 0.77 -13.90
N LYS A 228 18.48 0.05 -12.91
CA LYS A 228 18.82 -1.37 -13.02
C LYS A 228 17.70 -2.32 -12.58
N GLY A 229 16.58 -1.81 -12.05
CA GLY A 229 15.52 -2.61 -11.47
C GLY A 229 15.65 -2.80 -9.96
N LEU A 230 14.83 -3.69 -9.40
CA LEU A 230 14.68 -3.99 -7.99
C LEU A 230 15.00 -5.47 -7.74
N THR A 231 15.58 -5.79 -6.58
CA THR A 231 15.61 -7.20 -6.14
C THR A 231 14.19 -7.69 -5.85
N PRO A 232 13.94 -9.02 -5.86
CA PRO A 232 12.65 -9.58 -5.50
C PRO A 232 12.11 -9.08 -4.16
N SER A 233 12.97 -8.98 -3.13
CA SER A 233 12.54 -8.48 -1.81
C SER A 233 12.13 -7.01 -1.86
N GLN A 234 12.87 -6.18 -2.63
CA GLN A 234 12.51 -4.78 -2.84
C GLN A 234 11.20 -4.61 -3.61
N ALA A 235 10.94 -5.45 -4.61
CA ALA A 235 9.70 -5.45 -5.37
C ALA A 235 8.50 -5.87 -4.49
N ILE A 236 8.67 -6.86 -3.62
CA ILE A 236 7.65 -7.29 -2.65
C ILE A 236 7.40 -6.19 -1.62
N LEU A 237 8.44 -5.57 -1.06
CA LEU A 237 8.27 -4.45 -0.12
C LEU A 237 7.52 -3.28 -0.77
N LEU A 238 7.90 -2.90 -1.99
CA LEU A 238 7.20 -1.83 -2.71
C LEU A 238 5.73 -2.19 -2.93
N THR A 239 5.43 -3.43 -3.32
CA THR A 239 4.06 -3.92 -3.48
C THR A 239 3.30 -3.85 -2.17
N TYR A 240 3.91 -4.29 -1.07
CA TYR A 240 3.34 -4.17 0.27
C TYR A 240 3.04 -2.70 0.63
N SER A 241 3.99 -1.78 0.46
CA SER A 241 3.79 -0.35 0.77
C SER A 241 2.65 0.26 -0.04
N LEU A 242 2.57 -0.10 -1.32
CA LEU A 242 1.51 0.39 -2.18
C LEU A 242 0.14 -0.04 -1.65
N VAL A 243 -0.03 -1.32 -1.28
CA VAL A 243 -1.33 -1.91 -0.92
C VAL A 243 -1.72 -1.64 0.55
N SER A 244 -0.73 -1.54 1.44
CA SER A 244 -0.95 -1.32 2.88
C SER A 244 -0.95 0.16 3.26
N GLY A 245 -0.54 1.06 2.35
CA GLY A 245 -0.30 2.47 2.65
C GLY A 245 0.88 2.73 3.57
N ASP A 246 1.67 1.70 3.90
CA ASP A 246 2.75 1.77 4.86
C ASP A 246 4.02 2.36 4.23
N SER A 247 4.40 3.55 4.69
CA SER A 247 5.60 4.25 4.21
C SER A 247 6.88 3.84 4.93
N PHE A 248 6.80 2.97 5.94
CA PHE A 248 7.93 2.63 6.83
C PHE A 248 8.46 3.81 7.67
N ALA A 249 7.74 4.93 7.73
CA ALA A 249 8.16 6.13 8.50
C ALA A 249 7.85 6.06 10.01
N ASP A 250 7.23 4.98 10.47
CA ASP A 250 7.05 4.67 11.88
C ASP A 250 7.81 3.37 12.17
N THR A 251 8.71 3.37 13.16
CA THR A 251 9.48 2.19 13.58
C THR A 251 8.63 1.28 14.43
N ILE A 252 9.00 0.00 14.59
CA ILE A 252 8.27 -0.93 15.48
C ILE A 252 8.06 -0.32 16.86
N SER A 253 9.10 0.30 17.42
CA SER A 253 9.07 0.96 18.72
C SER A 253 8.19 2.20 18.77
N SER A 254 7.92 2.88 17.65
CA SER A 254 7.11 4.10 17.61
C SER A 254 5.64 3.85 17.26
N LEU A 255 5.30 2.72 16.62
CA LEU A 255 3.95 2.44 16.12
C LEU A 255 2.86 2.60 17.18
N ALA A 256 3.06 2.03 18.37
CA ALA A 256 2.10 2.15 19.47
C ALA A 256 1.85 3.62 19.85
N SER A 257 2.91 4.42 19.96
CA SER A 257 2.80 5.85 20.26
C SER A 257 2.14 6.64 19.13
N THR A 258 2.38 6.29 17.86
CA THR A 258 1.75 6.93 16.70
C THR A 258 0.25 6.63 16.67
N MET A 259 -0.16 5.40 16.97
CA MET A 259 -1.57 5.04 17.10
C MET A 259 -2.23 5.76 18.27
N GLN A 260 -1.55 5.86 19.42
CA GLN A 260 -2.06 6.62 20.57
C GLN A 260 -2.27 8.10 20.22
N LYS A 261 -1.30 8.73 19.55
CA LYS A 261 -1.43 10.12 19.08
C LYS A 261 -2.65 10.32 18.16
N LYS A 262 -2.92 9.35 17.27
CA LYS A 262 -4.13 9.37 16.43
C LYS A 262 -5.39 9.27 17.29
N GLN A 263 -5.40 8.38 18.28
CA GLN A 263 -6.52 8.26 19.23
C GLN A 263 -6.76 9.60 19.93
N ASP A 264 -5.74 10.16 20.57
CA ASP A 264 -5.83 11.39 21.37
C ASP A 264 -6.34 12.56 20.53
N ALA A 265 -5.86 12.68 19.29
CA ALA A 265 -6.31 13.71 18.36
C ALA A 265 -7.79 13.56 18.00
N LEU A 266 -8.28 12.33 17.82
CA LEU A 266 -9.67 12.05 17.48
C LEU A 266 -10.59 12.16 18.70
N VAL A 267 -10.15 11.72 19.88
CA VAL A 267 -10.84 11.93 21.16
C VAL A 267 -11.00 13.41 21.44
N LYS A 268 -9.94 14.21 21.28
CA LYS A 268 -9.99 15.67 21.46
C LYS A 268 -11.02 16.33 20.54
N ARG A 269 -11.20 15.81 19.32
CA ARG A 269 -12.10 16.40 18.32
C ARG A 269 -13.54 15.85 18.38
N HIS A 270 -13.71 14.59 18.78
CA HIS A 270 -14.98 13.86 18.64
C HIS A 270 -15.49 13.26 19.95
N GLY A 271 -14.81 13.47 21.07
CA GLY A 271 -15.18 13.02 22.42
C GLY A 271 -14.76 11.58 22.73
N SER A 272 -14.83 10.68 21.75
CA SER A 272 -14.40 9.29 21.90
C SER A 272 -13.71 8.78 20.64
N TYR A 273 -12.82 7.79 20.81
CA TYR A 273 -12.28 6.98 19.73
C TYR A 273 -11.78 5.66 20.31
N PRO A 274 -11.95 4.51 19.62
CA PRO A 274 -11.53 3.21 20.14
C PRO A 274 -10.05 3.18 20.50
N SER A 275 -9.69 2.35 21.47
CA SER A 275 -8.29 2.15 21.85
C SER A 275 -7.50 1.53 20.69
N PRO A 276 -6.21 1.88 20.52
CA PRO A 276 -5.34 1.20 19.57
C PRO A 276 -4.94 -0.22 19.99
N SER A 277 -5.19 -0.61 21.25
CA SER A 277 -4.81 -1.93 21.75
C SER A 277 -5.51 -3.04 20.99
N GLY A 278 -4.75 -4.06 20.56
CA GLY A 278 -5.28 -5.21 19.82
C GLY A 278 -5.50 -4.96 18.32
N HIS A 279 -5.14 -3.78 17.81
CA HIS A 279 -5.26 -3.44 16.39
C HIS A 279 -3.91 -3.33 15.70
N THR A 280 -3.85 -3.74 14.44
CA THR A 280 -2.68 -3.56 13.59
C THR A 280 -2.61 -2.11 13.09
N PRO A 281 -1.41 -1.53 12.90
CA PRO A 281 -1.30 -0.16 12.40
C PRO A 281 -1.79 0.04 10.95
N TYR A 282 -1.49 -0.91 10.06
CA TYR A 282 -1.78 -0.82 8.62
C TYR A 282 -2.54 -2.06 8.11
N GLY A 283 -2.90 -2.06 6.83
CA GLY A 283 -3.50 -3.22 6.16
C GLY A 283 -5.01 -3.36 6.39
N ALA A 284 -5.48 -4.60 6.49
CA ALA A 284 -6.90 -4.92 6.63
C ALA A 284 -7.45 -4.32 7.94
N ASN A 285 -8.33 -3.31 7.82
CA ASN A 285 -8.83 -2.54 8.95
C ASN A 285 -7.72 -1.95 9.85
N GLY A 286 -6.60 -1.52 9.26
CA GLY A 286 -5.48 -0.96 10.04
C GLY A 286 -5.81 0.36 10.74
N TYR A 287 -5.34 0.52 11.97
CA TYR A 287 -5.69 1.62 12.86
C TYR A 287 -5.17 2.98 12.38
N LEU A 288 -3.93 3.05 11.87
CA LEU A 288 -3.37 4.26 11.25
C LEU A 288 -3.94 4.43 9.84
N PHE A 289 -3.96 3.34 9.09
CA PHE A 289 -4.43 3.29 7.72
C PHE A 289 -5.10 1.96 7.42
N SER A 290 -6.31 2.03 6.89
CA SER A 290 -7.08 0.84 6.51
C SER A 290 -7.13 0.71 5.00
N SER A 291 -6.90 -0.50 4.51
CA SER A 291 -7.06 -0.87 3.10
C SER A 291 -7.61 -2.27 2.96
N ALA A 292 -8.16 -2.62 1.78
CA ALA A 292 -8.57 -3.99 1.48
C ALA A 292 -7.37 -4.91 1.20
N PHE A 293 -6.30 -4.75 1.98
CA PHE A 293 -5.02 -5.41 1.85
C PHE A 293 -5.15 -6.94 1.77
N ALA A 294 -6.05 -7.52 2.56
CA ALA A 294 -6.28 -8.96 2.59
C ALA A 294 -6.82 -9.52 1.26
N LEU A 295 -7.53 -8.72 0.45
CA LEU A 295 -7.99 -9.16 -0.88
C LEU A 295 -6.83 -9.22 -1.87
N PHE A 296 -5.87 -8.30 -1.78
CA PHE A 296 -4.73 -8.27 -2.69
C PHE A 296 -3.59 -9.19 -2.24
N PHE A 297 -3.22 -9.18 -0.95
CA PHE A 297 -2.02 -9.86 -0.44
C PHE A 297 -2.33 -11.19 0.27
N ASN A 298 -3.35 -11.92 -0.17
CA ASN A 298 -3.64 -13.27 0.33
C ASN A 298 -2.57 -14.30 -0.09
N GLU A 299 -2.61 -15.49 0.51
CA GLU A 299 -1.60 -16.54 0.30
C GLU A 299 -1.40 -16.91 -1.18
N GLN A 300 -2.50 -17.02 -1.95
CA GLN A 300 -2.43 -17.34 -3.38
C GLN A 300 -1.72 -16.24 -4.18
N ASN A 301 -2.02 -14.98 -3.85
CA ASN A 301 -1.43 -13.84 -4.55
C ASN A 301 0.03 -13.64 -4.17
N GLN A 302 0.45 -13.99 -2.95
CA GLN A 302 1.86 -13.95 -2.56
C GLN A 302 2.72 -14.82 -3.49
N LEU A 303 2.32 -16.07 -3.75
CA LEU A 303 3.03 -16.96 -4.68
C LEU A 303 2.91 -16.49 -6.13
N THR A 304 1.72 -16.03 -6.53
CA THR A 304 1.48 -15.49 -7.88
C THR A 304 2.41 -14.30 -8.18
N LEU A 305 2.58 -13.37 -7.24
CA LEU A 305 3.48 -12.23 -7.38
C LEU A 305 4.93 -12.69 -7.56
N LEU A 306 5.41 -13.65 -6.76
CA LEU A 306 6.76 -14.18 -6.86
C LEU A 306 7.01 -14.89 -8.19
N ASN A 307 6.06 -15.69 -8.67
CA ASN A 307 6.16 -16.33 -9.99
C ASN A 307 6.27 -15.27 -11.10
N LYS A 308 5.38 -14.28 -11.10
CA LYS A 308 5.40 -13.17 -12.06
C LYS A 308 6.72 -12.36 -12.00
N PHE A 309 7.28 -12.14 -10.81
CA PHE A 309 8.58 -11.48 -10.63
C PHE A 309 9.76 -12.33 -11.11
N SER A 310 9.67 -13.65 -11.03
CA SER A 310 10.69 -14.57 -11.55
C SER A 310 10.70 -14.70 -13.07
N GLY A 311 9.66 -14.18 -13.76
CA GLY A 311 9.49 -14.35 -15.20
C GLY A 311 9.00 -15.74 -15.62
N LYS A 312 8.58 -16.58 -14.67
CA LYS A 312 7.92 -17.85 -14.92
C LYS A 312 6.42 -17.58 -15.03
N GLU A 313 5.89 -17.62 -16.25
CA GLU A 313 4.45 -17.61 -16.56
C GLU A 313 3.94 -19.03 -16.73
#